data_AF-A0A8X8D4Q3-F1
#
_entry.id   AF-A0A8X8D4Q3-F1
#
_cell.length_a   1.000
_cell.length_b   1.000
_cell.length_c   1.000
_cell.angle_alpha   90.00
_cell.angle_beta   90.00
_cell.angle_gamma   90.00
#
_symmetry.space_group_name_H-M   'P 1'
#
loop_
_entity.id
_entity.type
_entity.pdbx_description
1 polymer ?
#
loop_
_entity_poly.entity_id
_entity_poly.type
_entity_poly.pdbx_seq_one_letter_code
_entity_poly.pdbx_strand_id
1 'polypeptide(L)'
;MSSVARGIELRSCKERHITRLSMESILERYERCSYLEQQLVPNGSEHQESWSLEHPKLMARVEILQRNLRNYTGQELDPLSLKELQYLEQQIDTALKRIRSRKNQLIHESLNELRKKEKELQEQNNILAEQVKENEKSLTEQAQWEQRNLGQNSSSFMPPVVQPPLQPPMPPHPPLTIGDSFQIIGFLNGNENVEVQTPPSTMPSWMLRHVNDTI
;
A
#
# COMPACT_ATOMS: atom_id res chain seq x y z
N MET A 1 -14.78 62.10 -23.69
CA MET A 1 -14.92 60.67 -23.30
C MET A 1 -14.26 59.81 -24.37
N SER A 2 -13.19 59.11 -24.01
CA SER A 2 -12.21 58.50 -24.95
C SER A 2 -12.79 57.31 -25.73
N SER A 3 -12.35 57.14 -26.98
CA SER A 3 -12.74 56.01 -27.86
C SER A 3 -12.50 54.64 -27.21
N VAL A 4 -11.53 54.56 -26.29
CA VAL A 4 -11.22 53.39 -25.48
C VAL A 4 -12.37 52.99 -24.56
N ALA A 5 -13.09 53.96 -23.96
CA ALA A 5 -14.23 53.67 -23.08
C ALA A 5 -15.40 53.04 -23.85
N ARG A 6 -15.69 53.56 -25.07
CA ARG A 6 -16.71 52.97 -25.96
C ARG A 6 -16.34 51.55 -26.42
N GLY A 7 -15.06 51.29 -26.66
CA GLY A 7 -14.58 49.95 -27.04
C GLY A 7 -14.68 48.91 -25.93
N ILE A 8 -14.45 49.31 -24.67
CA ILE A 8 -14.62 48.43 -23.50
C ILE A 8 -16.10 48.13 -23.25
N GLU A 9 -16.97 49.14 -23.39
CA GLU A 9 -18.41 49.00 -23.20
C GLU A 9 -19.05 48.11 -24.29
N LEU A 10 -18.59 48.21 -25.54
CA LEU A 10 -19.03 47.31 -26.63
C LEU A 10 -18.63 45.85 -26.38
N ARG A 11 -17.40 45.60 -25.88
CA ARG A 11 -16.96 44.24 -25.54
C ARG A 11 -17.75 43.67 -24.37
N SER A 12 -17.97 44.46 -23.32
CA SER A 12 -18.81 44.05 -22.18
C SER A 12 -20.26 43.77 -22.59
N CYS A 13 -20.81 44.56 -23.52
CA CYS A 13 -22.15 44.33 -24.06
C CYS A 13 -22.21 43.06 -24.94
N LYS A 14 -21.17 42.81 -25.75
CA LYS A 14 -21.04 41.59 -26.57
C LYS A 14 -20.93 40.33 -25.71
N GLU A 15 -20.11 40.36 -24.64
CA GLU A 15 -19.96 39.26 -23.68
C GLU A 15 -21.29 38.96 -22.99
N ARG A 16 -21.96 40.00 -22.43
CA ARG A 16 -23.30 39.86 -21.81
C ARG A 16 -24.35 39.34 -22.79
N HIS A 17 -24.31 39.76 -24.04
CA HIS A 17 -25.24 39.31 -25.09
C HIS A 17 -24.96 37.85 -25.50
N ILE A 18 -23.71 37.39 -25.50
CA ILE A 18 -23.36 35.99 -25.79
C ILE A 18 -23.77 35.08 -24.63
N THR A 19 -23.51 35.46 -23.37
CA THR A 19 -23.98 34.71 -22.19
C THR A 19 -25.50 34.67 -22.12
N ARG A 20 -26.16 35.78 -22.44
CA ARG A 20 -27.63 35.88 -22.47
C ARG A 20 -28.23 35.04 -23.60
N LEU A 21 -27.71 35.09 -24.83
CA LEU A 21 -28.15 34.22 -25.93
C LEU A 21 -27.86 32.74 -25.67
N SER A 22 -26.77 32.41 -24.99
CA SER A 22 -26.47 31.03 -24.58
C SER A 22 -27.45 30.56 -23.51
N MET A 23 -27.75 31.39 -22.50
CA MET A 23 -28.73 31.07 -21.47
C MET A 23 -30.15 30.99 -22.04
N GLU A 24 -30.55 31.95 -22.88
CA GLU A 24 -31.82 31.95 -23.60
C GLU A 24 -31.94 30.72 -24.51
N SER A 25 -30.88 30.34 -25.24
CA SER A 25 -30.87 29.13 -26.08
C SER A 25 -30.94 27.84 -25.27
N ILE A 26 -30.28 27.79 -24.10
CA ILE A 26 -30.38 26.66 -23.18
C ILE A 26 -31.81 26.57 -22.64
N LEU A 27 -32.37 27.68 -22.16
CA LEU A 27 -33.74 27.75 -21.65
C LEU A 27 -34.77 27.38 -22.73
N GLU A 28 -34.64 27.91 -23.94
CA GLU A 28 -35.51 27.59 -25.08
C GLU A 28 -35.43 26.09 -25.45
N ARG A 29 -34.23 25.50 -25.39
CA ARG A 29 -34.06 24.05 -25.61
C ARG A 29 -34.73 23.24 -24.50
N TYR A 30 -34.57 23.64 -23.24
CA TYR A 30 -35.24 23.00 -22.10
C TYR A 30 -36.75 23.13 -22.18
N GLU A 31 -37.26 24.31 -22.54
CA GLU A 31 -38.69 24.57 -22.71
C GLU A 31 -39.26 23.72 -23.84
N ARG A 32 -38.56 23.63 -24.98
CA ARG A 32 -38.95 22.76 -26.09
C ARG A 32 -38.94 21.28 -25.69
N CYS A 33 -37.92 20.82 -24.97
CA CYS A 33 -37.85 19.44 -24.48
C CYS A 33 -38.95 19.13 -23.45
N SER A 34 -39.18 20.02 -22.48
CA SER A 34 -40.22 19.91 -21.46
C SER A 34 -41.62 19.92 -22.06
N TYR A 35 -41.87 20.78 -23.05
CA TYR A 35 -43.14 20.85 -23.75
C TYR A 35 -43.41 19.59 -24.61
N LEU A 36 -42.38 19.04 -25.25
CA LEU A 36 -42.49 17.77 -25.98
C LEU A 36 -42.73 16.58 -25.02
N GLU A 37 -42.07 16.57 -23.87
CA GLU A 37 -42.24 15.56 -22.81
C GLU A 37 -43.67 15.59 -22.23
N GLN A 38 -44.23 16.78 -22.00
CA GLN A 38 -45.63 16.96 -21.56
C GLN A 38 -46.66 16.56 -22.62
N GLN A 39 -46.35 16.67 -23.92
CA GLN A 39 -47.25 16.24 -24.99
C GLN A 39 -47.20 14.72 -25.26
N LEU A 40 -46.04 14.08 -25.09
CA LEU A 40 -45.92 12.62 -25.23
C LEU A 40 -46.47 11.85 -24.02
N VAL A 41 -46.53 12.48 -22.85
CA VAL A 41 -47.09 11.92 -21.62
C VAL A 41 -48.26 12.80 -21.16
N PRO A 42 -49.50 12.55 -21.65
CA PRO A 42 -50.69 13.32 -21.24
C PRO A 42 -50.95 13.25 -19.72
N ASN A 43 -50.42 12.23 -19.05
CA ASN A 43 -50.37 12.07 -17.60
C ASN A 43 -49.11 12.72 -16.98
N GLY A 44 -48.69 13.91 -17.43
CA GLY A 44 -47.56 14.64 -16.85
C GLY A 44 -47.70 14.89 -15.34
N SER A 45 -48.94 14.85 -14.82
CA SER A 45 -49.23 14.86 -13.38
C SER A 45 -48.68 13.64 -12.66
N GLU A 46 -48.75 12.43 -13.24
CA GLU A 46 -48.28 11.21 -12.56
C GLU A 46 -46.76 11.20 -12.37
N HIS A 47 -45.99 11.72 -13.33
CA HIS A 47 -44.54 11.82 -13.21
C HIS A 47 -44.12 12.90 -12.20
N GLN A 48 -44.78 14.07 -12.23
CA GLN A 48 -44.55 15.15 -11.26
C GLN A 48 -45.00 14.78 -9.84
N GLU A 49 -46.15 14.10 -9.69
CA GLU A 49 -46.65 13.57 -8.42
C GLU A 49 -45.76 12.41 -7.92
N SER A 50 -45.26 11.57 -8.83
CA SER A 50 -44.27 10.52 -8.51
C SER A 50 -43.00 11.12 -7.94
N TRP A 51 -42.39 12.11 -8.61
CA TRP A 51 -41.20 12.81 -8.08
C TRP A 51 -41.49 13.54 -6.76
N SER A 52 -42.67 14.14 -6.63
CA SER A 52 -43.10 14.83 -5.40
C SER A 52 -43.25 13.87 -4.22
N LEU A 53 -43.56 12.59 -4.46
CA LEU A 53 -43.66 11.55 -3.43
C LEU A 53 -42.31 10.84 -3.19
N GLU A 54 -41.56 10.55 -4.25
CA GLU A 54 -40.29 9.82 -4.19
C GLU A 54 -39.18 10.67 -3.58
N HIS A 55 -39.14 11.97 -3.85
CA HIS A 55 -38.10 12.84 -3.31
C HIS A 55 -38.12 12.92 -1.77
N PRO A 56 -39.25 13.20 -1.09
CA PRO A 56 -39.31 13.15 0.38
C PRO A 56 -38.94 11.78 0.95
N LYS A 57 -39.34 10.68 0.29
CA LYS A 57 -39.00 9.32 0.70
C LYS A 57 -37.49 9.06 0.63
N LEU A 58 -36.84 9.52 -0.44
CA LEU A 58 -35.40 9.44 -0.60
C LEU A 58 -34.68 10.29 0.45
N MET A 59 -35.14 11.51 0.68
CA MET A 59 -34.59 12.40 1.70
C MET A 59 -34.70 11.80 3.10
N ALA A 60 -35.85 11.24 3.47
CA ALA A 60 -36.00 10.54 4.75
C ALA A 60 -35.01 9.38 4.90
N ARG A 61 -34.76 8.62 3.81
CA ARG A 61 -33.75 7.55 3.83
C ARG A 61 -32.33 8.09 4.02
N VAL A 62 -31.99 9.19 3.37
CA VAL A 62 -30.68 9.86 3.56
C VAL A 62 -30.51 10.31 5.00
N GLU A 63 -31.52 10.95 5.58
CA GLU A 63 -31.49 11.40 6.98
C GLU A 63 -31.32 10.24 7.97
N ILE A 64 -32.02 9.13 7.74
CA ILE A 64 -31.86 7.91 8.55
C ILE A 64 -30.43 7.37 8.43
N LEU A 65 -29.88 7.30 7.22
CA LEU A 65 -28.50 6.82 7.01
C LEU A 65 -27.47 7.72 7.68
N GLN A 66 -27.62 9.04 7.56
CA GLN A 66 -26.75 10.01 8.20
C GLN A 66 -26.84 9.94 9.73
N ARG A 67 -28.05 9.82 10.28
CA ARG A 67 -28.25 9.59 11.72
C ARG A 67 -27.60 8.29 12.17
N ASN A 68 -27.79 7.20 11.42
CA ASN A 68 -27.15 5.92 11.74
C ASN A 68 -25.62 6.04 11.73
N LEU A 69 -25.04 6.74 10.75
CA LEU A 69 -23.59 6.98 10.73
C LEU A 69 -23.12 7.71 11.98
N ARG A 70 -23.82 8.78 12.40
CA ARG A 70 -23.54 9.50 13.64
C ARG A 70 -23.65 8.59 14.86
N ASN A 71 -24.68 7.76 14.94
CA ASN A 71 -24.83 6.80 16.03
C ASN A 71 -23.66 5.80 16.05
N TYR A 72 -23.27 5.23 14.90
CA TYR A 72 -22.13 4.31 14.81
C TYR A 72 -20.79 4.97 15.18
N THR A 73 -20.66 6.28 15.02
CA THR A 73 -19.49 7.05 15.48
C THR A 73 -19.62 7.56 16.91
N GLY A 74 -20.69 7.18 17.63
CA GLY A 74 -20.90 7.52 19.04
C GLY A 74 -21.51 8.90 19.28
N GLN A 75 -22.12 9.51 18.27
CA GLN A 75 -22.76 10.83 18.34
C GLN A 75 -24.29 10.68 18.47
N GLU A 76 -24.95 11.70 19.04
CA GLU A 76 -26.43 11.78 19.17
C GLU A 76 -27.06 10.51 19.79
N LEU A 77 -26.43 9.96 20.83
CA LEU A 77 -26.88 8.74 21.49
C LEU A 77 -27.98 8.94 22.53
N ASP A 78 -28.13 10.15 23.07
CA ASP A 78 -29.09 10.49 24.13
C ASP A 78 -30.54 10.09 23.84
N PRO A 79 -31.06 10.16 22.59
CA PRO A 79 -32.43 9.75 22.28
C PRO A 79 -32.64 8.23 22.22
N LEU A 80 -31.58 7.42 22.21
CA LEU A 80 -31.71 5.97 22.09
C LEU A 80 -32.00 5.31 23.44
N SER A 81 -32.89 4.33 23.42
CA SER A 81 -33.11 3.46 24.58
C SER A 81 -31.94 2.50 24.81
N LEU A 82 -31.84 1.97 26.03
CA LEU A 82 -30.81 0.97 26.37
C LEU A 82 -30.79 -0.23 25.41
N LYS A 83 -31.98 -0.71 24.99
CA LYS A 83 -32.11 -1.83 24.06
C LYS A 83 -31.54 -1.50 22.68
N GLU A 84 -31.76 -0.28 22.21
CA GLU A 84 -31.24 0.17 20.92
C GLU A 84 -29.72 0.39 20.98
N LEU A 85 -29.20 0.89 22.10
CA LEU A 85 -27.76 1.00 22.34
C LEU A 85 -27.07 -0.37 22.35
N GLN A 86 -27.64 -1.36 23.03
CA GLN A 86 -27.13 -2.74 23.01
C GLN A 86 -27.13 -3.35 21.60
N TYR A 87 -28.19 -3.08 20.83
CA TYR A 87 -28.25 -3.51 19.43
C TYR A 87 -27.18 -2.83 18.57
N LEU A 88 -26.96 -1.53 18.76
CA LEU A 88 -25.93 -0.75 18.07
C LEU A 88 -24.53 -1.31 18.38
N GLU A 89 -24.24 -1.56 19.65
CA GLU A 89 -22.99 -2.18 20.12
C GLU A 89 -22.77 -3.55 19.47
N GLN A 90 -23.77 -4.42 19.49
CA GLN A 90 -23.68 -5.75 18.88
C GLN A 90 -23.42 -5.68 17.38
N GLN A 91 -24.01 -4.72 16.67
CA GLN A 91 -23.75 -4.52 15.25
C GLN A 91 -22.32 -4.08 14.98
N ILE A 92 -21.80 -3.11 15.75
CA ILE A 92 -20.42 -2.63 15.63
C ILE A 92 -19.44 -3.77 15.92
N ASP A 93 -19.65 -4.51 17.01
CA ASP A 93 -18.82 -5.64 17.39
C ASP A 93 -18.76 -6.71 16.30
N THR A 94 -19.92 -7.03 15.71
CA THR A 94 -20.03 -8.00 14.63
C THR A 94 -19.27 -7.53 13.39
N ALA A 95 -19.43 -6.26 13.01
CA ALA A 95 -18.72 -5.66 11.88
C ALA A 95 -17.19 -5.66 12.12
N LEU A 96 -16.74 -5.29 13.33
CA LEU A 96 -15.34 -5.30 13.71
C LEU A 96 -14.74 -6.72 13.67
N LYS A 97 -15.47 -7.72 14.17
CA LYS A 97 -15.05 -9.13 14.08
C LYS A 97 -14.85 -9.54 12.62
N ARG A 98 -15.78 -9.18 11.72
CA ARG A 98 -15.67 -9.47 10.28
C ARG A 98 -14.47 -8.77 9.64
N ILE A 99 -14.25 -7.49 9.93
CA ILE A 99 -13.10 -6.72 9.42
C ILE A 99 -11.79 -7.34 9.90
N ARG A 100 -11.67 -7.64 11.20
CA ARG A 100 -10.47 -8.26 11.78
C ARG A 100 -10.20 -9.63 11.18
N SER A 101 -11.23 -10.45 11.02
CA SER A 101 -11.14 -11.76 10.37
C SER A 101 -10.62 -11.64 8.94
N ARG A 102 -11.19 -10.72 8.14
CA ARG A 102 -10.75 -10.51 6.75
C ARG A 102 -9.31 -9.99 6.69
N LYS A 103 -8.94 -9.04 7.55
CA LYS A 103 -7.57 -8.53 7.63
C LYS A 103 -6.58 -9.66 7.95
N ASN A 104 -6.90 -10.47 8.95
CA ASN A 104 -6.05 -11.61 9.33
C ASN A 104 -5.94 -12.60 8.18
N GLN A 105 -7.03 -12.94 7.51
CA GLN A 105 -7.02 -13.84 6.35
C GLN A 105 -6.06 -13.33 5.27
N LEU A 106 -6.15 -12.05 4.87
CA LEU A 106 -5.28 -11.46 3.86
C LEU A 106 -3.80 -11.49 4.27
N ILE A 107 -3.50 -11.24 5.55
CA ILE A 107 -2.13 -11.33 6.06
C ILE A 107 -1.60 -12.76 5.96
N HIS A 108 -2.40 -13.77 6.30
CA HIS A 108 -1.99 -15.17 6.18
C HIS A 108 -1.78 -15.58 4.72
N GLU A 109 -2.65 -15.14 3.82
CA GLU A 109 -2.51 -15.35 2.37
C GLU A 109 -1.16 -14.78 1.88
N SER A 110 -0.88 -13.50 2.18
CA SER A 110 0.38 -12.85 1.80
C SER A 110 1.62 -13.55 2.39
N LEU A 111 1.55 -13.94 3.66
CA LEU A 111 2.65 -14.63 4.33
C LEU A 111 2.89 -16.02 3.73
N ASN A 112 1.86 -16.73 3.31
CA ASN A 112 1.99 -18.02 2.61
C ASN A 112 2.62 -17.84 1.22
N GLU A 113 2.23 -16.81 0.48
CA GLU A 113 2.83 -16.48 -0.82
C GLU A 113 4.33 -16.19 -0.67
N LEU A 114 4.71 -15.36 0.31
CA LEU A 114 6.11 -15.03 0.58
C LEU A 114 6.92 -16.26 1.00
N ARG A 115 6.39 -17.12 1.87
CA ARG A 115 7.05 -18.37 2.25
C ARG A 115 7.23 -19.33 1.08
N LYS A 116 6.28 -19.38 0.15
CA LYS A 116 6.43 -20.19 -1.07
C LYS A 116 7.58 -19.65 -1.92
N LYS A 117 7.66 -18.33 -2.09
CA LYS A 117 8.73 -17.68 -2.84
C LYS A 117 10.10 -17.85 -2.19
N GLU A 118 10.17 -17.75 -0.86
CA GLU A 118 11.39 -18.01 -0.08
C GLU A 118 11.91 -19.43 -0.35
N LYS A 119 11.04 -20.45 -0.25
CA LYS A 119 11.42 -21.84 -0.53
C LYS A 119 11.89 -22.04 -1.96
N GLU A 120 11.20 -21.46 -2.93
CA GLU A 120 11.58 -21.54 -4.34
C GLU A 120 12.97 -20.92 -4.58
N LEU A 121 13.21 -19.73 -4.04
CA LEU A 121 14.51 -19.06 -4.15
C LEU A 121 15.62 -19.82 -3.42
N GLN A 122 15.32 -20.38 -2.26
CA GLN A 122 16.27 -21.20 -1.50
C GLN A 122 16.68 -22.44 -2.30
N GLU A 123 15.73 -23.11 -2.96
CA GLU A 123 16.01 -24.25 -3.82
C GLU A 123 16.89 -23.86 -5.01
N GLN A 124 16.56 -22.76 -5.71
CA GLN A 124 17.39 -22.25 -6.81
C GLN A 124 18.80 -21.89 -6.34
N ASN A 125 18.93 -21.29 -5.15
CA ASN A 125 20.23 -20.95 -4.58
C ASN A 125 21.06 -22.21 -4.27
N ASN A 126 20.43 -23.25 -3.68
CA ASN A 126 21.09 -24.53 -3.41
C ASN A 126 21.63 -25.16 -4.70
N ILE A 127 20.83 -25.20 -5.77
CA ILE A 127 21.24 -25.73 -7.08
C ILE A 127 22.44 -24.95 -7.63
N LEU A 128 22.38 -23.62 -7.58
CA LEU A 128 23.49 -22.78 -8.05
C LEU A 128 24.75 -22.96 -7.21
N ALA A 129 24.62 -23.10 -5.89
CA ALA A 129 25.75 -23.35 -5.01
C ALA A 129 26.42 -24.70 -5.31
N GLU A 130 25.64 -25.74 -5.61
CA GLU A 130 26.18 -27.03 -6.07
C GLU A 130 26.90 -26.91 -7.41
N GLN A 131 26.32 -26.21 -8.39
CA GLN A 131 26.96 -25.98 -9.69
C GLN A 131 28.25 -25.19 -9.59
N VAL A 132 28.32 -24.16 -8.72
CA VAL A 132 29.56 -23.41 -8.48
C VAL A 132 30.62 -24.33 -7.89
N LYS A 133 30.25 -25.13 -6.88
CA LYS A 133 31.16 -26.10 -6.26
C LYS A 133 31.68 -27.15 -7.25
N GLU A 134 30.84 -27.59 -8.20
CA GLU A 134 31.26 -28.51 -9.27
C GLU A 134 32.21 -27.84 -10.27
N ASN A 135 31.91 -26.62 -10.71
CA ASN A 135 32.77 -25.84 -11.61
C ASN A 135 34.13 -25.50 -10.97
N GLU A 136 34.17 -25.21 -9.67
CA GLU A 136 35.42 -24.98 -8.96
C GLU A 136 36.30 -26.24 -8.94
N LYS A 137 35.69 -27.42 -8.73
CA LYS A 137 36.42 -28.70 -8.79
C LYS A 137 36.97 -28.97 -10.18
N SER A 138 36.15 -28.82 -11.23
CA SER A 138 36.58 -29.06 -12.61
C SER A 138 37.67 -28.09 -13.04
N LEU A 139 37.59 -26.81 -12.64
CA LEU A 139 38.63 -25.82 -12.90
C LEU A 139 39.95 -26.17 -12.17
N THR A 140 39.85 -26.65 -10.92
CA THR A 140 41.02 -27.07 -10.14
C THR A 140 41.68 -28.32 -10.75
N GLU A 141 40.88 -29.30 -11.20
CA GLU A 141 41.35 -30.49 -11.90
C GLU A 141 42.01 -30.14 -13.24
N GLN A 142 41.42 -29.23 -14.01
CA GLN A 142 41.99 -28.73 -15.26
C GLN A 142 43.33 -28.02 -15.01
N ALA A 143 43.40 -27.12 -14.02
CA ALA A 143 44.64 -26.44 -13.66
C ALA A 143 45.74 -27.43 -13.24
N GLN A 144 45.40 -28.50 -12.50
CA GLN A 144 46.35 -29.56 -12.17
C GLN A 144 46.81 -30.35 -13.41
N TRP A 145 45.91 -30.66 -14.35
CA TRP A 145 46.24 -31.38 -15.58
C TRP A 145 47.19 -30.58 -16.49
N GLU A 146 46.95 -29.27 -16.61
CA GLU A 146 47.81 -28.33 -17.35
C GLU A 146 49.21 -28.21 -16.71
N GLN A 147 49.30 -28.16 -15.38
CA GLN A 147 50.57 -28.13 -14.66
C GLN A 147 51.39 -29.42 -14.85
N ARG A 148 50.73 -30.58 -14.89
CA ARG A 148 51.39 -31.88 -15.13
C ARG A 148 51.96 -31.99 -16.55
N ASN A 149 51.24 -31.50 -17.55
CA ASN A 149 51.71 -31.54 -18.95
C ASN A 149 52.84 -30.55 -19.23
N LEU A 150 52.85 -29.37 -18.60
CA LEU A 150 53.99 -28.44 -18.71
C LEU A 150 55.27 -28.99 -18.06
N GLY A 151 55.14 -29.92 -17.10
CA GLY A 151 56.26 -30.60 -16.43
C GLY A 151 56.92 -31.73 -17.23
N GLN A 152 56.34 -32.18 -18.36
CA GLN A 152 56.91 -33.27 -19.16
C GLN A 152 57.82 -32.80 -20.31
N ASN A 153 57.89 -31.49 -20.58
CA ASN A 153 58.69 -30.93 -21.68
C ASN A 153 59.84 -30.01 -21.21
N SER A 154 60.26 -30.07 -19.95
CA SER A 154 61.41 -29.28 -19.50
C SER A 154 62.27 -30.04 -18.50
N SER A 155 63.37 -30.56 -19.03
CA SER A 155 64.54 -30.98 -18.27
C SER A 155 64.98 -29.85 -17.32
N SER A 156 64.94 -30.16 -16.01
CA SER A 156 65.80 -29.65 -14.94
C SER A 156 66.43 -28.28 -15.15
N PHE A 157 65.83 -27.23 -14.59
CA PHE A 157 66.60 -26.09 -14.06
C PHE A 157 65.85 -25.50 -12.87
N MET A 158 66.43 -25.63 -11.66
CA MET A 158 65.99 -24.88 -10.48
C MET A 158 66.57 -23.47 -10.56
N PRO A 159 65.77 -22.39 -10.44
CA PRO A 159 66.28 -21.11 -9.99
C PRO A 159 66.16 -21.01 -8.45
N PRO A 160 66.99 -20.18 -7.79
CA PRO A 160 67.08 -20.16 -6.34
C PRO A 160 65.82 -19.53 -5.72
N VAL A 161 65.45 -20.06 -4.55
CA VAL A 161 64.41 -19.52 -3.67
C VAL A 161 64.74 -18.08 -3.31
N VAL A 162 63.89 -17.14 -3.73
CA VAL A 162 63.81 -15.80 -3.14
C VAL A 162 62.53 -15.77 -2.31
N GLN A 163 62.67 -15.69 -0.99
CA GLN A 163 61.56 -15.54 -0.06
C GLN A 163 60.87 -14.18 -0.28
N PRO A 164 59.53 -14.10 -0.38
CA PRO A 164 58.84 -12.83 -0.27
C PRO A 164 58.73 -12.38 1.20
N PRO A 165 58.61 -11.06 1.48
CA PRO A 165 58.55 -10.56 2.85
C PRO A 165 57.26 -11.00 3.55
N LEU A 166 57.37 -11.34 4.83
CA LEU A 166 56.25 -11.64 5.73
C LEU A 166 55.22 -10.51 5.71
N GLN A 167 53.98 -10.81 5.30
CA GLN A 167 52.84 -9.91 5.49
C GLN A 167 52.27 -10.10 6.92
N PRO A 168 51.85 -9.02 7.61
CA PRO A 168 51.27 -9.12 8.95
C PRO A 168 49.91 -9.84 8.94
N PRO A 169 49.51 -10.49 10.05
CA PRO A 169 48.28 -11.28 10.09
C PRO A 169 47.03 -10.39 10.00
N MET A 170 46.09 -10.73 9.12
CA MET A 170 44.77 -10.11 9.09
C MET A 170 43.99 -10.39 10.39
N PRO A 171 43.17 -9.44 10.88
CA PRO A 171 42.30 -9.67 12.01
C PRO A 171 41.15 -10.64 11.65
N PRO A 172 40.67 -11.47 12.59
CA PRO A 172 39.60 -12.41 12.33
C PRO A 172 38.28 -11.67 12.09
N HIS A 173 37.64 -11.95 10.96
CA HIS A 173 36.25 -11.54 10.73
C HIS A 173 35.34 -12.36 11.65
N PRO A 174 34.31 -11.76 12.28
CA PRO A 174 33.37 -12.51 13.11
C PRO A 174 32.55 -13.47 12.23
N PRO A 175 32.26 -14.70 12.70
CA PRO A 175 31.42 -15.61 11.93
C PRO A 175 29.99 -15.07 11.91
N LEU A 176 29.44 -14.89 10.70
CA LEU A 176 28.02 -14.66 10.49
C LEU A 176 27.27 -15.98 10.73
N THR A 177 27.07 -16.34 12.00
CA THR A 177 26.12 -17.37 12.38
C THR A 177 24.73 -16.73 12.40
N ILE A 178 24.08 -16.69 11.23
CA ILE A 178 22.64 -16.47 11.13
C ILE A 178 22.02 -17.87 11.17
N GLY A 179 21.57 -18.28 12.36
CA GLY A 179 20.83 -19.52 12.54
C GLY A 179 21.00 -20.13 13.92
N ASP A 180 19.87 -20.25 14.61
CA ASP A 180 19.59 -21.12 15.76
C ASP A 180 20.12 -20.73 17.15
N SER A 181 19.23 -20.18 17.98
CA SER A 181 18.56 -20.96 19.05
C SER A 181 17.80 -20.01 19.99
N PHE A 182 16.47 -19.97 19.90
CA PHE A 182 15.65 -19.41 20.97
C PHE A 182 15.46 -20.50 22.04
N GLN A 183 16.27 -20.44 23.10
CA GLN A 183 16.08 -21.25 24.29
C GLN A 183 14.82 -20.75 25.02
N ILE A 184 13.75 -21.55 24.97
CA ILE A 184 12.59 -21.42 25.87
C ILE A 184 13.06 -21.86 27.25
N ILE A 185 13.34 -20.90 28.13
CA ILE A 185 13.45 -21.13 29.56
C ILE A 185 12.11 -20.72 30.18
N GLY A 186 11.33 -21.73 30.59
CA GLY A 186 10.21 -21.53 31.49
C GLY A 186 10.70 -21.42 32.93
N PHE A 187 10.21 -20.42 33.65
CA PHE A 187 10.16 -20.45 35.11
C PHE A 187 8.83 -19.85 35.58
N LEU A 188 8.02 -20.71 36.20
CA LEU A 188 7.02 -20.31 37.18
C LEU A 188 7.74 -19.81 38.44
N ASN A 189 7.07 -18.89 39.13
CA ASN A 189 7.36 -18.28 40.44
C ASN A 189 8.35 -17.11 40.46
N GLY A 190 7.79 -15.92 40.69
CA GLY A 190 7.95 -15.33 42.01
C GLY A 190 8.68 -13.99 42.09
N ASN A 191 7.88 -12.94 42.28
CA ASN A 191 8.14 -11.75 43.11
C ASN A 191 9.24 -10.74 42.68
N GLU A 192 8.80 -9.48 42.63
CA GLU A 192 9.55 -8.21 42.84
C GLU A 192 10.35 -7.59 41.67
N ASN A 193 9.79 -6.46 41.20
CA ASN A 193 10.44 -5.25 40.68
C ASN A 193 11.75 -5.40 39.90
N VAL A 194 11.66 -5.45 38.57
CA VAL A 194 12.76 -5.06 37.68
C VAL A 194 12.21 -4.19 36.54
N GLU A 195 12.74 -2.97 36.48
CA GLU A 195 12.58 -1.95 35.45
C GLU A 195 12.92 -2.52 34.07
N VAL A 196 11.93 -2.61 33.18
CA VAL A 196 12.12 -3.09 31.81
C VAL A 196 12.69 -1.94 30.97
N GLN A 197 14.01 -1.90 30.85
CA GLN A 197 14.66 -1.14 29.79
C GLN A 197 14.35 -1.80 28.45
N THR A 198 13.38 -1.25 27.74
CA THR A 198 13.14 -1.56 26.32
C THR A 198 14.38 -1.16 25.52
N PRO A 199 14.97 -2.03 24.68
CA PRO A 199 16.07 -1.63 23.82
C PRO A 199 15.61 -0.49 22.90
N PRO A 200 16.47 0.49 22.58
CA PRO A 200 16.09 1.54 21.65
C PRO A 200 15.75 0.88 20.31
N SER A 201 14.51 1.08 19.87
CA SER A 201 14.08 0.76 18.51
C SER A 201 14.79 1.71 17.55
N THR A 202 16.08 1.44 17.31
CA THR A 202 16.86 2.13 16.29
C THR A 202 16.40 1.61 14.93
N MET A 203 15.37 2.26 14.40
CA MET A 203 14.88 2.05 13.05
C MET A 203 16.04 2.27 12.07
N PRO A 204 16.35 1.32 11.18
CA PRO A 204 17.47 1.45 10.25
C PRO A 204 17.26 2.59 9.25
N SER A 205 18.35 3.29 8.92
CA SER A 205 18.36 4.57 8.21
C SER A 205 17.69 4.56 6.82
N TRP A 206 17.51 3.40 6.19
CA TRP A 206 16.77 3.28 4.92
C TRP A 206 15.27 3.55 5.05
N MET A 207 14.74 3.50 6.27
CA MET A 207 13.31 3.66 6.56
C MET A 207 12.92 5.11 6.90
N LEU A 208 13.91 6.00 7.05
CA LEU A 208 13.70 7.44 7.11
C LEU A 208 13.76 8.01 5.69
N ARG A 209 12.67 7.86 4.93
CA ARG A 209 12.52 8.59 3.67
C ARG A 209 12.12 10.03 3.97
N HIS A 210 13.02 10.94 3.64
CA HIS A 210 12.84 12.39 3.77
C HIS A 210 11.56 12.85 3.06
N VAL A 211 10.65 13.43 3.84
CA VAL A 211 9.54 14.25 3.36
C VAL A 211 9.88 15.67 3.81
N ASN A 212 10.08 16.56 2.83
CA ASN A 212 10.25 18.03 2.83
C ASN A 212 11.57 18.47 2.16
N ASP A 213 11.62 19.46 1.26
CA ASP A 213 10.71 20.60 1.08
C ASP A 213 10.53 21.02 -0.38
N THR A 214 9.29 21.42 -0.66
CA THR A 214 8.92 22.42 -1.66
C THR A 214 9.17 23.80 -1.06
N ILE A 215 9.97 24.64 -1.72
CA ILE A 215 9.79 26.10 -1.79
C ILE A 215 9.86 26.47 -3.26
#